data_AF-A0A504C1D9-F1
#
_entry.id   AF-A0A504C1D9-F1
#
_cell.length_a   1.000
_cell.length_b   1.000
_cell.length_c   1.000
_cell.angle_alpha   90.00
_cell.angle_beta   90.00
_cell.angle_gamma   90.00
#
_symmetry.space_group_name_H-M   'P 1'
#
loop_
_entity.id
_entity.type
_entity.pdbx_description
1 polymer ?
#
loop_
_entity_poly.entity_id
_entity_poly.type
_entity_poly.pdbx_seq_one_letter_code
_entity_poly.pdbx_strand_id
1 'polypeptide(L)'
;MKRWWAKRKKAVYSKALRFFSVPPVLWSQGIGHFCDFAGPDWYRRALTESTQGEAFFRDHYSGAHGIVWVRLSSLARVSRTCDLDTFSRVALPTIRAPFILLTTDGDASVPSDLARDTVERLLANPYLVSWYSQNCDGDHPRIKPFPIGLDLHTPRSLATPTGMVRQLQALRRRQGDADRRPPRVFCDFSISRGSSQRREVLDALDGCPHVDFLGKRVSQRAIWELYAQYPLVLSTTGNGLDCHRTWELLYLGCIVVTKTSPMDPLYEGLPVIIVEDWHEVRDPEAPQRWIDEVAHLTDPNYVWERLRPQTCLEPLRQALRQADASPGDV
;
A
#
# COMPACT_ATOMS: atom_id res chain seq x y z
N MET A 1 -28.63 3.80 11.72
CA MET A 1 -28.33 2.51 12.39
C MET A 1 -27.11 1.77 11.81
N LYS A 2 -27.05 1.44 10.50
CA LYS A 2 -25.93 0.69 9.86
C LYS A 2 -24.54 1.36 9.96
N ARG A 3 -24.44 2.68 9.74
CA ARG A 3 -23.16 3.44 9.85
C ARG A 3 -22.60 3.46 11.27
N TRP A 4 -23.47 3.52 12.29
CA TRP A 4 -23.07 3.50 13.69
C TRP A 4 -22.50 2.14 14.11
N TRP A 5 -23.15 1.06 13.68
CA TRP A 5 -22.65 -0.31 13.86
C TRP A 5 -21.31 -0.56 13.17
N ALA A 6 -21.12 -0.07 11.93
CA ALA A 6 -19.85 -0.18 11.22
C ALA A 6 -18.71 0.56 11.95
N LYS A 7 -18.95 1.79 12.42
CA LYS A 7 -17.98 2.54 13.23
C LYS A 7 -17.63 1.82 14.53
N ARG A 8 -18.64 1.28 15.23
CA ARG A 8 -18.44 0.53 16.48
C ARG A 8 -17.62 -0.75 16.24
N LYS A 9 -17.87 -1.47 15.15
CA LYS A 9 -17.08 -2.65 14.76
C LYS A 9 -15.62 -2.31 14.43
N LYS A 10 -15.37 -1.22 13.69
CA LYS A 10 -14.01 -0.71 13.39
C LYS A 10 -13.25 -0.37 14.68
N ALA A 11 -13.91 0.34 15.61
CA ALA A 11 -13.31 0.71 16.90
C ALA A 11 -13.01 -0.49 17.80
N VAL A 12 -13.91 -1.49 17.87
CA VAL A 12 -13.70 -2.72 18.66
C VAL A 12 -12.54 -3.53 18.08
N TYR A 13 -12.47 -3.67 16.75
CA TYR A 13 -11.39 -4.40 16.10
C TYR A 13 -10.04 -3.70 16.25
N SER A 14 -9.99 -2.38 16.07
CA SER A 14 -8.80 -1.56 16.32
C SER A 14 -8.27 -1.75 17.76
N LYS A 15 -9.16 -1.84 18.76
CA LYS A 15 -8.78 -2.21 20.13
C LYS A 15 -8.26 -3.64 20.24
N ALA A 16 -8.90 -4.59 19.56
CA ALA A 16 -8.49 -6.00 19.56
C ALA A 16 -7.13 -6.24 18.88
N LEU A 17 -6.76 -5.41 17.88
CA LEU A 17 -5.46 -5.49 17.20
C LEU A 17 -4.29 -5.46 18.20
N ARG A 18 -4.43 -4.79 19.35
CA ARG A 18 -3.39 -4.68 20.39
C ARG A 18 -2.96 -6.03 20.98
N PHE A 19 -3.80 -7.05 20.84
CA PHE A 19 -3.54 -8.39 21.39
C PHE A 19 -3.00 -9.38 20.34
N PHE A 20 -2.80 -8.94 19.10
CA PHE A 20 -2.27 -9.79 18.03
C PHE A 20 -0.81 -9.45 17.71
N SER A 21 -0.03 -10.50 17.44
CA SER A 21 1.33 -10.35 16.90
C SER A 21 1.29 -9.62 15.55
N VAL A 22 2.32 -8.81 15.29
CA VAL A 22 2.48 -8.10 14.02
C VAL A 22 3.06 -9.08 13.01
N PRO A 23 2.33 -9.45 11.94
CA PRO A 23 2.88 -10.35 10.93
C PRO A 23 4.02 -9.64 10.17
N PRO A 24 5.09 -10.36 9.79
CA PRO A 24 6.26 -9.78 9.12
C PRO A 24 6.00 -9.60 7.61
N VAL A 25 4.92 -8.90 7.27
CA VAL A 25 4.49 -8.57 5.90
C VAL A 25 4.18 -7.09 5.82
N LEU A 26 4.20 -6.51 4.62
CA LEU A 26 3.75 -5.15 4.41
C LEU A 26 2.23 -5.01 4.64
N TRP A 27 1.85 -4.03 5.45
CA TRP A 27 0.50 -3.49 5.57
C TRP A 27 0.56 -2.10 6.21
N SER A 28 -0.37 -1.23 5.82
CA SER A 28 -0.25 0.21 6.06
C SER A 28 -0.02 0.60 7.53
N GLN A 29 -0.75 0.00 8.49
CA GLN A 29 -0.56 0.25 9.92
C GLN A 29 0.62 -0.52 10.52
N GLY A 30 1.00 -1.63 9.89
CA GLY A 30 2.03 -2.53 10.38
C GLY A 30 3.43 -1.94 10.30
N ILE A 31 3.72 -1.21 9.22
CA ILE A 31 5.08 -0.74 8.92
C ILE A 31 5.67 0.16 10.00
N GLY A 32 4.83 0.91 10.72
CA GLY A 32 5.26 1.74 11.85
C GLY A 32 5.92 0.95 12.99
N HIS A 33 5.71 -0.36 13.10
CA HIS A 33 6.42 -1.20 14.09
C HIS A 33 7.89 -1.43 13.78
N PHE A 34 8.32 -1.13 12.55
CA PHE A 34 9.69 -1.33 12.07
C PHE A 34 10.44 -0.01 11.86
N CYS A 35 9.79 1.11 12.21
CA CYS A 35 10.33 2.47 12.15
C CYS A 35 10.91 2.86 13.52
N ASP A 36 11.83 3.82 13.52
CA ASP A 36 12.52 4.28 14.74
C ASP A 36 11.60 5.15 15.61
N PHE A 37 10.76 5.98 14.97
CA PHE A 37 9.71 6.76 15.63
C PHE A 37 8.36 6.48 14.96
N ALA A 38 7.37 6.05 15.75
CA ALA A 38 6.02 5.77 15.23
C ALA A 38 4.93 5.96 16.29
N GLY A 39 5.22 6.75 17.33
CA GLY A 39 4.37 6.89 18.51
C GLY A 39 4.21 5.58 19.30
N PRO A 40 3.27 5.54 20.26
CA PRO A 40 2.95 4.33 21.01
C PRO A 40 2.11 3.32 20.21
N ASP A 41 2.06 2.06 20.64
CA ASP A 41 1.31 0.98 19.95
C ASP A 41 -0.17 1.32 19.74
N TRP A 42 -0.79 1.96 20.73
CA TRP A 42 -2.18 2.36 20.64
C TRP A 42 -2.44 3.39 19.54
N TYR A 43 -1.45 4.21 19.20
CA TYR A 43 -1.52 5.19 18.12
C TYR A 43 -1.46 4.46 16.78
N ARG A 44 -0.48 3.59 16.55
CA ARG A 44 -0.36 2.83 15.28
C ARG A 44 -1.62 2.03 14.93
N ARG A 45 -2.30 1.48 15.94
CA ARG A 45 -3.50 0.65 15.77
C ARG A 45 -4.81 1.45 15.84
N ALA A 46 -4.77 2.77 16.01
CA ALA A 46 -5.97 3.60 16.04
C ALA A 46 -6.68 3.59 14.68
N LEU A 47 -7.85 4.21 14.61
CA LEU A 47 -8.56 4.34 13.34
C LEU A 47 -7.77 5.27 12.40
N THR A 48 -7.82 4.97 11.11
CA THR A 48 -7.25 5.81 10.03
C THR A 48 -7.62 7.29 10.17
N GLU A 49 -8.84 7.58 10.64
CA GLU A 49 -9.39 8.93 10.78
C GLU A 49 -9.19 9.52 12.20
N SER A 50 -8.47 8.83 13.09
CA SER A 50 -8.07 9.39 14.39
C SER A 50 -7.01 10.47 14.20
N THR A 51 -7.05 11.49 15.06
CA THR A 51 -6.04 12.55 15.14
C THR A 51 -5.58 12.75 16.58
N GLN A 52 -4.36 13.26 16.76
CA GLN A 52 -3.77 13.56 18.05
C GLN A 52 -3.45 15.06 18.20
N GLY A 53 -3.45 15.54 19.44
CA GLY A 53 -3.17 16.94 19.76
C GLY A 53 -1.67 17.24 19.85
N GLU A 54 -1.35 18.52 20.08
CA GLU A 54 0.04 19.00 20.12
C GLU A 54 0.88 18.34 21.22
N ALA A 55 0.31 18.13 22.40
CA ALA A 55 0.99 17.46 23.52
C ALA A 55 1.49 16.06 23.11
N PHE A 56 0.67 15.28 22.39
CA PHE A 56 1.07 13.97 21.90
C PHE A 56 2.28 14.04 20.97
N PHE A 57 2.30 14.96 20.00
CA PHE A 57 3.42 15.10 19.08
C PHE A 57 4.68 15.63 19.77
N ARG A 58 4.51 16.50 20.78
CA ARG A 58 5.61 16.94 21.63
C ARG A 58 6.21 15.76 22.41
N ASP A 59 5.38 14.93 23.03
CA ASP A 59 5.85 13.87 23.91
C ASP A 59 6.45 12.68 23.16
N HIS A 60 5.97 12.40 21.95
CA HIS A 60 6.36 11.18 21.21
C HIS A 60 7.22 11.40 19.96
N TYR A 61 7.33 12.64 19.46
CA TYR A 61 8.05 12.94 18.22
C TYR A 61 9.06 14.10 18.34
N SER A 62 9.21 14.73 19.52
CA SER A 62 10.26 15.75 19.68
C SER A 62 11.64 15.13 19.49
N GLY A 63 12.47 15.75 18.64
CA GLY A 63 13.80 15.24 18.31
C GLY A 63 13.80 13.89 17.56
N ALA A 64 12.69 13.55 16.89
CA ALA A 64 12.61 12.35 16.06
C ALA A 64 13.72 12.34 14.99
N HIS A 65 14.25 11.15 14.69
CA HIS A 65 15.34 10.93 13.75
C HIS A 65 15.24 9.51 13.16
N GLY A 66 16.04 9.20 12.15
CA GLY A 66 15.95 7.90 11.48
C GLY A 66 14.67 7.78 10.64
N ILE A 67 14.00 6.63 10.66
CA ILE A 67 12.72 6.43 9.97
C ILE A 67 11.58 6.83 10.89
N VAL A 68 10.89 7.91 10.53
CA VAL A 68 9.79 8.50 11.30
C VAL A 68 8.46 8.23 10.60
N TRP A 69 7.63 7.38 11.19
CA TRP A 69 6.30 7.06 10.71
C TRP A 69 5.24 8.00 11.29
N VAL A 70 4.38 8.56 10.44
CA VAL A 70 3.22 9.36 10.84
C VAL A 70 1.99 8.91 10.06
N ARG A 71 0.82 8.80 10.71
CA ARG A 71 -0.41 8.40 10.04
C ARG A 71 -0.78 9.42 8.95
N LEU A 72 -1.03 8.93 7.73
CA LEU A 72 -1.45 9.73 6.58
C LEU A 72 -2.90 10.21 6.69
N SER A 73 -3.82 9.31 7.05
CA SER A 73 -5.27 9.53 7.13
C SER A 73 -6.00 9.73 5.79
N SER A 74 -7.32 9.69 5.85
CA SER A 74 -8.25 10.06 4.75
C SER A 74 -8.81 11.48 4.91
N LEU A 75 -8.44 12.17 6.00
CA LEU A 75 -9.00 13.47 6.36
C LEU A 75 -8.55 14.60 5.42
N ALA A 76 -7.29 14.56 4.96
CA ALA A 76 -6.72 15.58 4.10
C ALA A 76 -7.47 15.70 2.76
N ARG A 77 -7.88 14.56 2.18
CA ARG A 77 -8.72 14.47 0.97
C ARG A 77 -10.06 15.22 1.06
N VAL A 78 -10.56 15.44 2.28
CA VAL A 78 -11.78 16.24 2.53
C VAL A 78 -11.47 17.55 3.26
N SER A 79 -10.24 18.04 3.09
CA SER A 79 -9.74 19.32 3.61
C SER A 79 -9.91 19.46 5.13
N ARG A 80 -9.74 18.35 5.86
CA ARG A 80 -9.76 18.33 7.33
C ARG A 80 -8.36 18.11 7.88
N THR A 81 -8.06 18.78 8.99
CA THR A 81 -6.80 18.63 9.72
C THR A 81 -6.52 17.17 10.05
N CYS A 82 -5.31 16.73 9.75
CA CYS A 82 -4.80 15.39 10.00
C CYS A 82 -3.59 15.42 10.97
N ASP A 83 -3.07 14.24 11.29
CA ASP A 83 -1.90 14.10 12.16
C ASP A 83 -0.65 14.77 11.59
N LEU A 84 -0.48 14.73 10.27
CA LEU A 84 0.68 15.31 9.60
C LEU A 84 0.74 16.84 9.74
N ASP A 85 -0.41 17.52 9.77
CA ASP A 85 -0.50 18.97 10.00
C ASP A 85 -0.05 19.37 11.42
N THR A 86 -0.31 18.51 12.41
CA THR A 86 0.13 18.77 13.79
C THR A 86 1.60 18.38 13.96
N PHE A 87 2.03 17.28 13.35
CA PHE A 87 3.44 16.88 13.31
C PHE A 87 4.33 17.98 12.72
N SER A 88 3.96 18.53 11.56
CA SER A 88 4.73 19.56 10.84
C SER A 88 4.86 20.87 11.63
N ARG A 89 3.84 21.23 12.43
CA ARG A 89 3.84 22.44 13.26
C ARG A 89 4.58 22.25 14.58
N VAL A 90 4.47 21.08 15.20
CA VAL A 90 4.88 20.87 16.60
C VAL A 90 6.18 20.09 16.73
N ALA A 91 6.29 18.93 16.08
CA ALA A 91 7.44 18.05 16.23
C ALA A 91 8.56 18.38 15.24
N LEU A 92 8.21 18.62 13.97
CA LEU A 92 9.18 18.91 12.91
C LEU A 92 10.16 20.04 13.24
N PRO A 93 9.77 21.18 13.87
CA PRO A 93 10.72 22.24 14.23
C PRO A 93 11.72 21.85 15.32
N THR A 94 11.55 20.70 15.99
CA THR A 94 12.46 20.20 17.04
C THR A 94 13.48 19.18 16.50
N ILE A 95 13.29 18.69 15.28
CA ILE A 95 14.17 17.69 14.67
C ILE A 95 15.48 18.36 14.26
N ARG A 96 16.62 17.78 14.69
CA ARG A 96 17.98 18.29 14.48
C ARG A 96 18.96 17.21 13.98
N ALA A 97 18.42 16.10 13.49
CA ALA A 97 19.18 14.99 12.96
C ALA A 97 18.46 14.42 11.72
N PRO A 98 19.20 13.83 10.76
CA PRO A 98 18.61 13.29 9.54
C PRO A 98 17.46 12.32 9.80
N PHE A 99 16.40 12.47 9.01
CA PHE A 99 15.24 11.60 9.09
C PHE A 99 14.60 11.37 7.73
N ILE A 100 13.96 10.21 7.60
CA ILE A 100 13.05 9.87 6.52
C ILE A 100 11.64 9.88 7.08
N LEU A 101 10.74 10.64 6.48
CA LEU A 101 9.32 10.59 6.81
C LEU A 101 8.66 9.44 6.06
N LEU A 102 7.91 8.60 6.76
CA LEU A 102 7.09 7.54 6.18
C LEU A 102 5.61 7.76 6.53
N THR A 103 4.77 8.00 5.53
CA THR A 103 3.32 8.21 5.73
C THR A 103 2.48 7.12 5.09
N THR A 104 1.81 6.33 5.93
CA THR A 104 0.86 5.29 5.51
C THR A 104 -0.40 5.33 6.38
N ASP A 105 -1.36 4.45 6.11
CA ASP A 105 -2.67 4.38 6.78
C ASP A 105 -3.55 5.60 6.44
N GLY A 106 -4.05 5.63 5.20
CA GLY A 106 -4.96 6.66 4.70
C GLY A 106 -5.06 6.66 3.17
N ASP A 107 -6.20 7.01 2.60
CA ASP A 107 -6.37 7.08 1.14
C ASP A 107 -6.22 8.50 0.55
N ALA A 108 -5.62 9.43 1.31
CA ALA A 108 -5.15 10.70 0.77
C ALA A 108 -3.98 10.49 -0.19
N SER A 109 -3.93 11.31 -1.24
CA SER A 109 -2.85 11.40 -2.22
C SER A 109 -1.78 12.38 -1.74
N VAL A 110 -0.51 12.07 -1.99
CA VAL A 110 0.62 12.85 -1.47
C VAL A 110 1.51 13.34 -2.62
N PRO A 111 1.70 14.67 -2.78
CA PRO A 111 1.30 15.73 -1.85
C PRO A 111 -0.09 16.34 -2.09
N SER A 112 -0.81 15.97 -3.15
CA SER A 112 -1.91 16.80 -3.68
C SER A 112 -3.11 17.03 -2.74
N ASP A 113 -3.46 16.05 -1.90
CA ASP A 113 -4.57 16.18 -0.95
C ASP A 113 -4.16 16.91 0.35
N LEU A 114 -2.86 17.12 0.58
CA LEU A 114 -2.34 17.68 1.83
C LEU A 114 -2.40 19.21 1.84
N ALA A 115 -2.47 19.80 3.04
CA ALA A 115 -2.39 21.25 3.19
C ALA A 115 -1.03 21.77 2.68
N ARG A 116 -1.07 22.81 1.85
CA ARG A 116 0.13 23.40 1.21
C ARG A 116 1.22 23.75 2.22
N ASP A 117 0.86 24.44 3.30
CA ASP A 117 1.80 24.83 4.37
C ASP A 117 2.46 23.60 5.05
N THR A 118 1.72 22.49 5.19
CA THR A 118 2.27 21.24 5.73
C THR A 118 3.34 20.66 4.80
N VAL A 119 3.07 20.61 3.49
CA VAL A 119 4.02 20.12 2.49
C VAL A 119 5.25 21.03 2.41
N GLU A 120 5.05 22.35 2.37
CA GLU A 120 6.13 23.33 2.31
C GLU A 120 7.05 23.26 3.54
N ARG A 121 6.50 23.13 4.76
CA ARG A 121 7.30 22.96 5.99
C ARG A 121 8.13 21.69 5.96
N LEU A 122 7.55 20.57 5.54
CA LEU A 122 8.25 19.28 5.46
C LEU A 122 9.40 19.37 4.47
N LEU A 123 9.14 19.84 3.26
CA LEU A 123 10.17 19.97 2.23
C LEU A 123 11.21 21.04 2.57
N ALA A 124 10.87 22.10 3.29
CA ALA A 124 11.85 23.10 3.73
C ALA A 124 12.76 22.62 4.86
N ASN A 125 12.49 21.47 5.50
CA ASN A 125 13.31 20.98 6.60
C ASN A 125 14.65 20.43 6.08
N PRO A 126 15.80 20.97 6.53
CA PRO A 126 17.13 20.55 6.05
C PRO A 126 17.54 19.15 6.53
N TYR A 127 16.84 18.58 7.51
CA TYR A 127 17.11 17.23 8.00
C TYR A 127 16.23 16.17 7.32
N LEU A 128 15.26 16.57 6.48
CA LEU A 128 14.43 15.63 5.74
C LEU A 128 15.22 15.06 4.55
N VAL A 129 15.68 13.82 4.70
CA VAL A 129 16.40 13.07 3.64
C VAL A 129 15.46 12.69 2.50
N SER A 130 14.29 12.15 2.83
CA SER A 130 13.24 11.77 1.89
C SER A 130 11.91 11.57 2.62
N TRP A 131 10.82 11.65 1.88
CA TRP A 131 9.46 11.40 2.32
C TRP A 131 8.85 10.30 1.48
N TYR A 132 8.65 9.14 2.09
CA TYR A 132 8.00 7.99 1.51
C TYR A 132 6.52 7.97 1.89
N SER A 133 5.63 7.81 0.91
CA SER A 133 4.19 7.74 1.18
C SER A 133 3.47 6.71 0.32
N GLN A 134 2.44 6.09 0.89
CA GLN A 134 1.42 5.48 0.05
C GLN A 134 0.68 6.57 -0.74
N ASN A 135 0.16 6.20 -1.91
CA ASN A 135 -0.54 7.12 -2.83
C ASN A 135 0.28 8.36 -3.22
N CYS A 136 1.57 8.20 -3.49
CA CYS A 136 2.40 9.28 -4.01
C CYS A 136 1.91 9.68 -5.41
N ASP A 137 1.61 10.96 -5.63
CA ASP A 137 1.11 11.50 -6.88
C ASP A 137 1.86 12.76 -7.37
N GLY A 138 2.92 13.14 -6.66
CA GLY A 138 3.83 14.21 -7.05
C GLY A 138 5.12 13.69 -7.70
N ASP A 139 5.85 14.61 -8.31
CA ASP A 139 7.13 14.42 -9.02
C ASP A 139 8.34 14.96 -8.24
N HIS A 140 8.11 15.52 -7.04
CA HIS A 140 9.17 16.12 -6.24
C HIS A 140 10.22 15.06 -5.85
N PRO A 141 11.54 15.30 -6.04
CA PRO A 141 12.58 14.27 -5.91
C PRO A 141 12.72 13.67 -4.52
N ARG A 142 12.30 14.41 -3.48
CA ARG A 142 12.27 13.93 -2.09
C ARG A 142 10.99 13.21 -1.72
N ILE A 143 9.92 13.24 -2.53
CA ILE A 143 8.69 12.49 -2.27
C ILE A 143 8.72 11.22 -3.12
N LYS A 144 8.62 10.06 -2.48
CA LYS A 144 8.77 8.76 -3.13
C LYS A 144 7.61 7.85 -2.75
N PRO A 145 7.18 6.95 -3.65
CA PRO A 145 6.10 6.02 -3.33
C PRO A 145 6.56 4.98 -2.29
N PHE A 146 5.62 4.52 -1.47
CA PHE A 146 5.80 3.40 -0.55
C PHE A 146 4.57 2.49 -0.56
N PRO A 147 4.72 1.16 -0.53
CA PRO A 147 3.61 0.22 -0.67
C PRO A 147 2.61 0.27 0.49
N ILE A 148 1.30 0.32 0.18
CA ILE A 148 0.23 0.19 1.18
C ILE A 148 0.16 -1.22 1.79
N GLY A 149 0.59 -2.24 1.04
CA GLY A 149 0.61 -3.64 1.48
C GLY A 149 -0.79 -4.26 1.65
N LEU A 150 -0.88 -5.28 2.50
CA LEU A 150 -2.12 -6.03 2.75
C LEU A 150 -3.14 -5.24 3.59
N ASP A 151 -4.43 -5.49 3.37
CA ASP A 151 -5.49 -4.99 4.25
C ASP A 151 -5.70 -5.93 5.44
N LEU A 152 -4.90 -5.75 6.50
CA LEU A 152 -5.04 -6.49 7.75
C LEU A 152 -5.68 -5.66 8.88
N HIS A 153 -6.03 -4.39 8.62
CA HIS A 153 -6.62 -3.48 9.60
C HIS A 153 -8.15 -3.36 9.46
N THR A 154 -8.72 -3.77 8.33
CA THR A 154 -10.17 -3.84 8.15
C THR A 154 -10.78 -5.02 8.93
N PRO A 155 -11.81 -4.79 9.76
CA PRO A 155 -12.44 -5.86 10.53
C PRO A 155 -13.13 -6.89 9.65
N ARG A 156 -12.58 -8.11 9.56
CA ARG A 156 -13.17 -9.25 8.86
C ARG A 156 -13.72 -10.27 9.88
N SER A 157 -14.84 -10.90 9.55
CA SER A 157 -15.49 -11.85 10.47
C SER A 157 -14.58 -13.04 10.73
N LEU A 158 -14.28 -13.33 12.01
CA LEU A 158 -13.49 -14.49 12.44
C LEU A 158 -12.06 -14.55 11.86
N ALA A 159 -11.49 -13.42 11.42
CA ALA A 159 -10.14 -13.37 10.85
C ALA A 159 -9.21 -12.44 11.65
N THR A 160 -8.06 -12.96 12.04
CA THR A 160 -6.95 -12.19 12.62
C THR A 160 -5.93 -11.86 11.52
N PRO A 161 -5.11 -10.79 11.67
CA PRO A 161 -4.03 -10.48 10.73
C PRO A 161 -3.15 -11.70 10.42
N THR A 162 -2.69 -12.39 11.46
CA THR A 162 -1.88 -13.62 11.32
C THR A 162 -2.63 -14.75 10.64
N GLY A 163 -3.92 -14.92 10.92
CA GLY A 163 -4.75 -15.92 10.26
C GLY A 163 -4.91 -15.66 8.76
N MET A 164 -5.09 -14.39 8.37
CA MET A 164 -5.18 -13.98 6.97
C MET A 164 -3.87 -14.23 6.22
N VAL A 165 -2.73 -13.88 6.82
CA VAL A 165 -1.41 -14.16 6.22
C VAL A 165 -1.20 -15.67 6.05
N ARG A 166 -1.54 -16.48 7.05
CA ARG A 166 -1.47 -17.95 6.95
C ARG A 166 -2.35 -18.49 5.83
N GLN A 167 -3.52 -17.91 5.62
CA GLN A 167 -4.42 -18.29 4.53
C GLN A 167 -3.81 -17.98 3.16
N LEU A 168 -3.23 -16.79 2.98
CA LEU A 168 -2.50 -16.44 1.75
C LEU A 168 -1.35 -17.41 1.48
N GLN A 169 -0.55 -17.73 2.51
CA GLN A 169 0.54 -18.72 2.42
C GLN A 169 0.03 -20.11 2.02
N ALA A 170 -1.06 -20.56 2.65
CA ALA A 170 -1.64 -21.86 2.36
C ALA A 170 -2.18 -21.95 0.93
N LEU A 171 -2.79 -20.87 0.42
CA LEU A 171 -3.22 -20.79 -0.97
C LEU A 171 -2.03 -20.77 -1.93
N ARG A 172 -1.02 -19.93 -1.68
CA ARG A 172 0.19 -19.86 -2.53
C ARG A 172 0.90 -21.21 -2.60
N ARG A 173 1.05 -21.93 -1.47
CA ARG A 173 1.71 -23.25 -1.43
C ARG A 173 1.00 -24.34 -2.23
N ARG A 174 -0.31 -24.19 -2.46
CA ARG A 174 -1.10 -25.16 -3.24
C ARG A 174 -1.02 -24.90 -4.74
N GLN A 175 -0.41 -23.79 -5.14
CA GLN A 175 -0.29 -23.42 -6.54
C GLN A 175 1.05 -23.89 -7.11
N GLY A 176 1.02 -24.29 -8.38
CA GLY A 176 2.23 -24.39 -9.19
C GLY A 176 2.65 -23.03 -9.76
N ASP A 177 3.66 -23.08 -10.62
CA ASP A 177 4.19 -21.93 -11.35
C ASP A 177 3.10 -21.26 -12.22
N ALA A 178 3.20 -19.94 -12.41
CA ALA A 178 2.20 -19.17 -13.14
C ALA A 178 2.10 -19.58 -14.62
N ASP A 179 3.23 -19.93 -15.23
CA ASP A 179 3.38 -20.39 -16.61
C ASP A 179 2.69 -21.74 -16.93
N ARG A 180 2.32 -22.51 -15.89
CA ARG A 180 1.58 -23.77 -16.06
C ARG A 180 0.07 -23.58 -16.20
N ARG A 181 -0.43 -22.35 -16.05
CA ARG A 181 -1.86 -22.03 -16.11
C ARG A 181 -2.21 -21.52 -17.51
N PRO A 182 -3.45 -21.72 -17.99
CA PRO A 182 -3.89 -21.14 -19.24
C PRO A 182 -3.64 -19.62 -19.26
N PRO A 183 -3.13 -19.05 -20.36
CA PRO A 183 -2.77 -17.63 -20.46
C PRO A 183 -4.03 -16.76 -20.56
N ARG A 184 -4.72 -16.61 -19.42
CA ARG A 184 -5.96 -15.85 -19.28
C ARG A 184 -5.79 -14.76 -18.24
N VAL A 185 -6.53 -13.67 -18.42
CA VAL A 185 -6.52 -12.50 -17.55
C VAL A 185 -7.81 -12.46 -16.74
N PHE A 186 -7.72 -12.28 -15.42
CA PHE A 186 -8.89 -12.16 -14.56
C PHE A 186 -9.17 -10.72 -14.16
N CYS A 187 -10.46 -10.33 -14.18
CA CYS A 187 -10.94 -9.01 -13.79
C CYS A 187 -12.10 -9.11 -12.80
N ASP A 188 -11.96 -8.51 -11.62
CA ASP A 188 -13.00 -8.53 -10.58
C ASP A 188 -13.84 -7.25 -10.49
N PHE A 189 -13.68 -6.30 -11.43
CA PHE A 189 -14.29 -4.96 -11.35
C PHE A 189 -15.74 -4.89 -11.81
N SER A 190 -16.23 -5.90 -12.52
CA SER A 190 -17.60 -5.97 -13.08
C SER A 190 -18.70 -5.78 -12.03
N ILE A 191 -18.41 -6.03 -10.75
CA ILE A 191 -19.33 -5.82 -9.62
C ILE A 191 -19.35 -4.37 -9.09
N SER A 192 -18.49 -3.48 -9.57
CA SER A 192 -18.31 -2.12 -9.07
C SER A 192 -18.11 -1.10 -10.20
N ARG A 193 -19.22 -0.68 -10.82
CA ARG A 193 -19.23 0.34 -11.90
C ARG A 193 -19.14 1.79 -11.41
N GLY A 194 -19.01 2.01 -10.09
CA GLY A 194 -19.01 3.35 -9.49
C GLY A 194 -17.71 4.15 -9.66
N SER A 195 -16.61 3.50 -10.05
CA SER A 195 -15.33 4.16 -10.33
C SER A 195 -15.21 4.42 -11.84
N SER A 196 -14.72 5.60 -12.22
CA SER A 196 -14.39 5.91 -13.63
C SER A 196 -13.32 4.97 -14.17
N GLN A 197 -12.28 4.69 -13.39
CA GLN A 197 -11.18 3.78 -13.76
C GLN A 197 -11.68 2.35 -13.98
N ARG A 198 -12.60 1.87 -13.14
CA ARG A 198 -13.22 0.55 -13.34
C ARG A 198 -14.10 0.50 -14.57
N ARG A 199 -14.83 1.58 -14.87
CA ARG A 199 -15.62 1.68 -16.11
C ARG A 199 -14.74 1.64 -17.34
N GLU A 200 -13.64 2.39 -17.33
CA GLU A 200 -12.65 2.38 -18.41
C GLU A 200 -12.16 0.97 -18.74
N VAL A 201 -11.79 0.17 -17.73
CA VAL A 201 -11.39 -1.24 -17.95
C VAL A 201 -12.52 -2.07 -18.55
N LEU A 202 -13.73 -1.94 -18.00
CA LEU A 202 -14.88 -2.72 -18.47
C LEU A 202 -15.24 -2.37 -19.91
N ASP A 203 -15.16 -1.09 -20.27
CA ASP A 203 -15.46 -0.61 -21.62
C ASP A 203 -14.34 -1.03 -22.60
N ALA A 204 -13.06 -0.89 -22.22
CA ALA A 204 -11.93 -1.26 -23.07
C ALA A 204 -11.82 -2.77 -23.30
N LEU A 205 -12.23 -3.59 -22.33
CA LEU A 205 -12.06 -5.06 -22.37
C LEU A 205 -13.37 -5.81 -22.63
N ASP A 206 -14.44 -5.11 -22.99
CA ASP A 206 -15.70 -5.76 -23.33
C ASP A 206 -15.52 -6.72 -24.53
N GLY A 207 -16.12 -7.90 -24.40
CA GLY A 207 -16.04 -8.97 -25.39
C GLY A 207 -14.66 -9.62 -25.61
N CYS A 208 -13.64 -9.33 -24.79
CA CYS A 208 -12.32 -9.95 -24.94
C CYS A 208 -12.35 -11.46 -24.59
N PRO A 209 -11.97 -12.38 -25.50
CA PRO A 209 -12.14 -13.82 -25.31
C PRO A 209 -11.21 -14.44 -24.26
N HIS A 210 -10.07 -13.79 -23.98
CA HIS A 210 -9.06 -14.21 -23.01
C HIS A 210 -9.12 -13.44 -21.68
N VAL A 211 -10.18 -12.65 -21.46
CA VAL A 211 -10.43 -11.94 -20.20
C VAL A 211 -11.68 -12.50 -19.52
N ASP A 212 -11.53 -12.97 -18.28
CA ASP A 212 -12.63 -13.47 -17.46
C ASP A 212 -13.07 -12.43 -16.44
N PHE A 213 -14.37 -12.10 -16.47
CA PHE A 213 -14.97 -11.13 -15.55
C PHE A 213 -15.75 -11.81 -14.43
N LEU A 214 -15.56 -11.33 -13.20
CA LEU A 214 -16.31 -11.81 -12.05
C LEU A 214 -17.79 -11.40 -12.12
N GLY A 215 -18.70 -12.33 -12.42
CA GLY A 215 -20.12 -12.02 -12.56
C GLY A 215 -20.86 -11.64 -11.26
N LYS A 216 -20.35 -12.01 -10.08
CA LYS A 216 -21.02 -11.74 -8.79
C LYS A 216 -20.04 -11.54 -7.64
N ARG A 217 -20.45 -10.78 -6.63
CA ARG A 217 -19.65 -10.58 -5.42
C ARG A 217 -19.48 -11.89 -4.67
N VAL A 218 -18.24 -12.20 -4.30
CA VAL A 218 -17.88 -13.39 -3.52
C VAL A 218 -17.25 -13.00 -2.17
N SER A 219 -17.03 -13.99 -1.32
CA SER A 219 -16.30 -13.80 -0.06
C SER A 219 -14.81 -13.54 -0.31
N GLN A 220 -14.10 -13.00 0.68
CA GLN A 220 -12.65 -12.80 0.59
C GLN A 220 -11.88 -14.09 0.29
N ARG A 221 -12.25 -15.20 0.94
CA ARG A 221 -11.60 -16.48 0.69
C ARG A 221 -11.81 -16.93 -0.75
N ALA A 222 -13.05 -16.83 -1.23
CA ALA A 222 -13.41 -17.24 -2.58
C ALA A 222 -12.73 -16.36 -3.64
N ILE A 223 -12.55 -15.06 -3.42
CA ILE A 223 -11.82 -14.23 -4.38
C ILE A 223 -10.33 -14.57 -4.43
N TRP A 224 -9.69 -14.85 -3.29
CA TRP A 224 -8.30 -15.32 -3.28
C TRP A 224 -8.13 -16.69 -3.95
N GLU A 225 -9.09 -17.59 -3.76
CA GLU A 225 -9.13 -18.88 -4.47
C GLU A 225 -9.34 -18.71 -5.97
N LEU A 226 -10.07 -17.69 -6.41
CA LEU A 226 -10.21 -17.35 -7.83
C LEU A 226 -8.92 -16.76 -8.38
N TYR A 227 -8.33 -15.74 -7.73
CA TYR A 227 -7.05 -15.17 -8.16
C TYR A 227 -5.97 -16.24 -8.35
N ALA A 228 -5.90 -17.19 -7.42
CA ALA A 228 -4.97 -18.32 -7.45
C ALA A 228 -5.07 -19.21 -8.71
N GLN A 229 -6.18 -19.18 -9.45
CA GLN A 229 -6.41 -19.97 -10.65
C GLN A 229 -5.87 -19.30 -11.92
N TYR A 230 -5.55 -18.01 -11.87
CA TYR A 230 -5.12 -17.23 -13.02
C TYR A 230 -3.63 -16.90 -12.93
N PRO A 231 -2.92 -16.87 -14.07
CA PRO A 231 -1.58 -16.30 -14.11
C PRO A 231 -1.63 -14.78 -13.99
N LEU A 232 -2.49 -14.11 -14.76
CA LEU A 232 -2.60 -12.65 -14.82
C LEU A 232 -3.89 -12.16 -14.17
N VAL A 233 -3.79 -11.09 -13.37
CA VAL A 233 -4.96 -10.46 -12.75
C VAL A 233 -4.86 -8.95 -12.82
N LEU A 234 -5.94 -8.30 -13.27
CA LEU A 234 -6.01 -6.85 -13.33
C LEU A 234 -6.09 -6.23 -11.93
N SER A 235 -5.35 -5.13 -11.71
CA SER A 235 -5.46 -4.29 -10.52
C SER A 235 -5.47 -2.82 -10.91
N THR A 236 -6.63 -2.18 -10.80
CA THR A 236 -6.77 -0.72 -10.94
C THR A 236 -6.54 -0.04 -9.60
N THR A 237 -6.34 1.28 -9.65
CA THR A 237 -6.37 2.14 -8.47
C THR A 237 -7.62 1.91 -7.60
N GLY A 238 -7.44 2.12 -6.29
CA GLY A 238 -8.46 1.94 -5.26
C GLY A 238 -9.23 3.23 -5.00
N ASN A 239 -9.44 3.56 -3.72
CA ASN A 239 -9.86 4.91 -3.35
C ASN A 239 -8.71 5.92 -3.55
N GLY A 240 -7.48 5.50 -3.25
CA GLY A 240 -6.24 6.21 -3.62
C GLY A 240 -5.55 5.52 -4.80
N LEU A 241 -4.36 5.99 -5.15
CA LEU A 241 -3.56 5.42 -6.25
C LEU A 241 -3.12 3.98 -5.98
N ASP A 242 -2.73 3.67 -4.74
CA ASP A 242 -2.35 2.30 -4.35
C ASP A 242 -3.59 1.46 -4.02
N CYS A 243 -3.48 0.15 -4.25
CA CYS A 243 -4.55 -0.81 -4.02
C CYS A 243 -4.06 -2.02 -3.24
N HIS A 244 -4.73 -2.34 -2.13
CA HIS A 244 -4.49 -3.59 -1.39
C HIS A 244 -4.57 -4.84 -2.27
N ARG A 245 -5.39 -4.82 -3.33
CA ARG A 245 -5.51 -5.92 -4.29
C ARG A 245 -4.16 -6.22 -4.95
N THR A 246 -3.43 -5.20 -5.39
CA THR A 246 -2.10 -5.37 -6.02
C THR A 246 -1.21 -6.23 -5.14
N TRP A 247 -1.13 -5.90 -3.85
CA TRP A 247 -0.30 -6.63 -2.89
C TRP A 247 -0.84 -8.03 -2.58
N GLU A 248 -2.16 -8.19 -2.41
CA GLU A 248 -2.78 -9.52 -2.23
C GLU A 248 -2.47 -10.47 -3.41
N LEU A 249 -2.50 -9.97 -4.64
CA LEU A 249 -2.19 -10.72 -5.86
C LEU A 249 -0.72 -11.14 -5.91
N LEU A 250 0.21 -10.23 -5.59
CA LEU A 250 1.64 -10.55 -5.51
C LEU A 250 1.89 -11.66 -4.48
N TYR A 251 1.33 -11.55 -3.27
CA TYR A 251 1.47 -12.60 -2.24
C TYR A 251 0.86 -13.95 -2.66
N LEU A 252 -0.17 -13.93 -3.52
CA LEU A 252 -0.79 -15.12 -4.11
C LEU A 252 -0.02 -15.66 -5.31
N GLY A 253 1.03 -14.99 -5.78
CA GLY A 253 1.84 -15.44 -6.93
C GLY A 253 1.17 -15.23 -8.27
N CYS A 254 0.32 -14.21 -8.38
CA CYS A 254 -0.20 -13.73 -9.64
C CYS A 254 0.77 -12.72 -10.27
N ILE A 255 0.73 -12.62 -11.60
CA ILE A 255 1.26 -11.49 -12.35
C ILE A 255 0.18 -10.39 -12.33
N VAL A 256 0.52 -9.23 -11.80
CA VAL A 256 -0.43 -8.11 -11.71
C VAL A 256 -0.38 -7.31 -13.00
N VAL A 257 -1.52 -7.04 -13.62
CA VAL A 257 -1.60 -6.09 -14.75
C VAL A 257 -2.23 -4.80 -14.24
N THR A 258 -1.50 -3.69 -14.33
CA THR A 258 -1.95 -2.38 -13.86
C THR A 258 -1.66 -1.29 -14.90
N LYS A 259 -2.28 -0.12 -14.75
CA LYS A 259 -2.06 1.01 -15.65
C LYS A 259 -0.96 1.91 -15.08
N THR A 260 -0.13 2.47 -15.95
CA THR A 260 0.94 3.41 -15.57
C THR A 260 0.46 4.53 -14.65
N SER A 261 1.29 4.87 -13.67
CA SER A 261 1.05 5.92 -12.68
C SER A 261 2.36 6.36 -12.01
N PRO A 262 2.34 7.44 -11.19
CA PRO A 262 3.49 7.78 -10.35
C PRO A 262 3.92 6.67 -9.35
N MET A 263 3.12 5.61 -9.21
CA MET A 263 3.43 4.46 -8.36
C MET A 263 4.28 3.39 -9.05
N ASP A 264 4.53 3.51 -10.36
CA ASP A 264 5.29 2.53 -11.16
C ASP A 264 6.64 2.12 -10.54
N PRO A 265 7.44 3.02 -9.91
CA PRO A 265 8.68 2.62 -9.24
C PRO A 265 8.52 1.57 -8.13
N LEU A 266 7.32 1.41 -7.55
CA LEU A 266 7.08 0.36 -6.54
C LEU A 266 7.14 -1.06 -7.11
N TYR A 267 6.91 -1.19 -8.41
CA TYR A 267 6.72 -2.47 -9.07
C TYR A 267 8.02 -3.02 -9.67
N GLU A 268 9.12 -2.26 -9.57
CA GLU A 268 10.42 -2.67 -10.09
C GLU A 268 10.86 -4.02 -9.48
N GLY A 269 11.16 -4.98 -10.34
CA GLY A 269 11.56 -6.33 -9.97
C GLY A 269 10.46 -7.17 -9.33
N LEU A 270 9.18 -6.80 -9.46
CA LEU A 270 8.03 -7.61 -9.06
C LEU A 270 7.31 -8.14 -10.32
N PRO A 271 6.51 -9.23 -10.22
CA PRO A 271 5.73 -9.75 -11.34
C PRO A 271 4.54 -8.83 -11.65
N VAL A 272 4.82 -7.66 -12.23
CA VAL A 272 3.85 -6.63 -12.58
C VAL A 272 4.08 -6.21 -14.02
N ILE A 273 2.99 -6.17 -14.78
CA ILE A 273 2.93 -5.60 -16.12
C ILE A 273 2.23 -4.26 -16.01
N ILE A 274 2.91 -3.22 -16.48
CA ILE A 274 2.40 -1.85 -16.54
C ILE A 274 1.97 -1.59 -17.98
N VAL A 275 0.69 -1.35 -18.20
CA VAL A 275 0.15 -0.94 -19.50
C VAL A 275 -0.05 0.57 -19.53
N GLU A 276 0.17 1.19 -20.67
CA GLU A 276 -0.20 2.59 -20.91
C GLU A 276 -1.69 2.70 -21.22
N ASP A 277 -2.24 1.72 -21.93
CA ASP A 277 -3.64 1.63 -22.31
C ASP A 277 -4.19 0.21 -22.10
N TRP A 278 -5.40 0.10 -21.55
CA TRP A 278 -6.07 -1.18 -21.36
C TRP A 278 -6.31 -1.94 -22.68
N HIS A 279 -6.37 -1.25 -23.82
CA HIS A 279 -6.50 -1.89 -25.14
C HIS A 279 -5.32 -2.81 -25.47
N GLU A 280 -4.16 -2.64 -24.84
CA GLU A 280 -3.03 -3.56 -24.98
C GLU A 280 -3.38 -4.99 -24.52
N VAL A 281 -4.25 -5.12 -23.52
CA VAL A 281 -4.73 -6.42 -23.03
C VAL A 281 -5.58 -7.13 -24.08
N ARG A 282 -6.12 -6.44 -25.09
CA ARG A 282 -6.95 -7.07 -26.14
C ARG A 282 -6.13 -7.88 -27.14
N ASP A 283 -4.82 -7.68 -27.20
CA ASP A 283 -3.93 -8.51 -28.02
C ASP A 283 -3.98 -9.96 -27.50
N PRO A 284 -4.41 -10.94 -28.32
CA PRO A 284 -4.50 -12.34 -27.90
C PRO A 284 -3.16 -12.96 -27.50
N GLU A 285 -2.04 -12.41 -27.99
CA GLU A 285 -0.69 -12.90 -27.66
C GLU A 285 -0.11 -12.23 -26.40
N ALA A 286 -0.69 -11.11 -25.95
CA ALA A 286 -0.19 -10.37 -24.79
C ALA A 286 -0.14 -11.21 -23.50
N PRO A 287 -1.17 -12.00 -23.13
CA PRO A 287 -1.11 -12.83 -21.94
C PRO A 287 0.09 -13.78 -21.92
N GLN A 288 0.36 -14.50 -23.01
CA GLN A 288 1.47 -15.44 -23.07
C GLN A 288 2.81 -14.70 -23.02
N ARG A 289 2.98 -13.64 -23.82
CA ARG A 289 4.18 -12.81 -23.83
C ARG A 289 4.53 -12.26 -22.45
N TRP A 290 3.54 -11.73 -21.73
CA TRP A 290 3.73 -11.20 -20.38
C TRP A 290 4.05 -12.27 -19.35
N ILE A 291 3.46 -13.47 -19.48
CA ILE A 291 3.82 -14.62 -18.64
C ILE A 291 5.29 -14.96 -18.86
N ASP A 292 5.73 -15.09 -20.11
CA ASP A 292 7.10 -15.46 -20.44
C ASP A 292 8.11 -14.41 -19.91
N GLU A 293 7.71 -13.12 -19.90
CA GLU A 293 8.53 -12.02 -19.41
C GLU A 293 8.77 -12.09 -17.89
N VAL A 294 7.72 -12.28 -17.08
CA VAL A 294 7.82 -12.07 -15.62
C VAL A 294 7.41 -13.25 -14.74
N ALA A 295 7.02 -14.40 -15.30
CA ALA A 295 6.61 -15.56 -14.48
C ALA A 295 7.68 -16.02 -13.50
N HIS A 296 8.96 -15.90 -13.87
CA HIS A 296 10.10 -16.24 -13.01
C HIS A 296 10.15 -15.39 -11.72
N LEU A 297 9.58 -14.17 -11.73
CA LEU A 297 9.48 -13.30 -10.56
C LEU A 297 8.32 -13.69 -9.63
N THR A 298 7.48 -14.67 -10.00
CA THR A 298 6.37 -15.12 -9.15
C THR A 298 6.80 -16.13 -8.08
N ASP A 299 8.08 -16.52 -8.03
CA ASP A 299 8.60 -17.45 -7.01
C ASP A 299 8.18 -17.01 -5.59
N PRO A 300 7.58 -17.91 -4.79
CA PRO A 300 7.05 -17.54 -3.49
C PRO A 300 8.13 -17.05 -2.52
N ASN A 301 9.35 -17.59 -2.56
CA ASN A 301 10.40 -17.13 -1.66
C ASN A 301 10.86 -15.73 -2.08
N TYR A 302 11.08 -15.52 -3.37
CA TYR A 302 11.46 -14.23 -3.94
C TYR A 302 10.48 -13.11 -3.57
N VAL A 303 9.18 -13.30 -3.87
CA VAL A 303 8.16 -12.26 -3.60
C VAL A 303 8.01 -12.03 -2.09
N TRP A 304 7.89 -13.10 -1.31
CA TRP A 304 7.67 -12.96 0.14
C TRP A 304 8.88 -12.39 0.88
N GLU A 305 10.11 -12.60 0.38
CA GLU A 305 11.32 -11.99 0.91
C GLU A 305 11.43 -10.50 0.52
N ARG A 306 11.19 -10.18 -0.75
CA ARG A 306 11.21 -8.81 -1.27
C ARG A 306 10.19 -7.90 -0.59
N LEU A 307 9.02 -8.46 -0.25
CA LEU A 307 7.94 -7.73 0.41
C LEU A 307 8.00 -7.82 1.95
N ARG A 308 9.13 -8.22 2.56
CA ARG A 308 9.29 -8.11 4.01
C ARG A 308 9.50 -6.65 4.42
N PRO A 309 8.93 -6.21 5.56
CA PRO A 309 9.17 -4.87 6.08
C PRO A 309 10.64 -4.49 6.17
N GLN A 310 11.49 -5.41 6.64
CA GLN A 310 12.93 -5.17 6.74
C GLN A 310 13.58 -4.94 5.38
N THR A 311 13.26 -5.78 4.39
CA THR A 311 13.78 -5.66 3.02
C THR A 311 13.38 -4.33 2.39
N CYS A 312 12.12 -3.91 2.57
CA CYS A 312 11.62 -2.65 2.02
C CYS A 312 12.18 -1.40 2.73
N LEU A 313 12.52 -1.50 4.02
CA LEU A 313 13.08 -0.38 4.78
C LEU A 313 14.61 -0.29 4.69
N GLU A 314 15.30 -1.35 4.24
CA GLU A 314 16.76 -1.34 4.16
C GLU A 314 17.33 -0.26 3.23
N PRO A 315 16.78 -0.01 2.03
CA PRO A 315 17.22 1.12 1.20
C PRO A 315 17.05 2.48 1.89
N LEU A 316 16.00 2.66 2.70
CA LEU A 316 15.78 3.88 3.48
C LEU A 316 16.85 4.01 4.58
N ARG A 317 17.19 2.90 5.26
CA ARG A 317 18.27 2.87 6.26
C ARG A 317 19.63 3.17 5.64
N GLN A 318 19.88 2.69 4.42
CA GLN A 318 21.10 3.02 3.67
C GLN A 318 21.19 4.51 3.34
N ALA A 319 20.09 5.11 2.85
CA ALA A 319 20.04 6.55 2.57
C ALA A 319 20.28 7.40 3.83
N LEU A 320 19.75 6.99 4.98
CA LEU A 320 20.02 7.66 6.27
C LEU A 320 21.51 7.60 6.65
N ARG A 321 22.14 6.42 6.54
CA ARG A 321 23.58 6.27 6.83
C ARG A 321 24.45 7.14 5.91
N GLN A 322 24.04 7.32 4.66
CA GLN A 322 24.74 8.19 3.71
C GLN A 322 24.59 9.67 4.08
N ALA A 323 23.37 10.10 4.44
CA ALA A 323 23.10 11.47 4.90
C ALA A 323 23.87 11.82 6.18
N ASP A 324 23.96 10.88 7.14
CA ASP A 324 24.74 11.07 8.37
C ASP A 324 26.25 11.20 8.08
N ALA A 325 26.76 10.49 7.07
CA ALA A 325 28.16 10.55 6.67
C ALA A 325 28.53 11.82 5.89
N SER A 326 27.54 12.48 5.26
CA SER A 326 27.74 13.69 4.43
C SER A 326 26.72 14.78 4.78
N PRO A 327 26.85 15.47 5.94
CA PRO A 327 25.83 16.40 6.44
C PRO A 327 25.60 17.64 5.55
N GLY A 328 26.45 17.88 4.54
CA GLY A 328 26.37 19.03 3.64
C GLY A 328 25.58 18.80 2.35
N ASP A 329 25.15 17.57 2.06
CA ASP A 329 24.53 17.16 0.78
C ASP A 329 23.04 16.76 0.91
N VAL A 330 22.39 17.05 2.06
CA VAL A 330 20.99 16.68 2.37
C VAL A 330 19.99 17.71 1.86
#